data_AF-C1E2D8-F1
#
_entry.id   AF-C1E2D8-F1
#
_cell.length_a   1.000
_cell.length_b   1.000
_cell.length_c   1.000
_cell.angle_alpha   90.00
_cell.angle_beta   90.00
_cell.angle_gamma   90.00
#
_symmetry.space_group_name_H-M   'P 1'
#
loop_
_entity.id
_entity.type
_entity.pdbx_description
1 polymer ?
#
loop_
_entity_poly.entity_id
_entity_poly.type
_entity_poly.pdbx_seq_one_letter_code
_entity_poly.pdbx_strand_id
1 'polypeptide(L)'
;MGKLAKKVQGAIPVVSLVSKLLTPEGGIGVETLSYNEYCRIKLDAAGGTAYGEALSELCDAGKKEPRTLLLLTWMVYEGDGLLPVDQAMSAARRLASTGFDYEYEIYKFEQARDEALGRMRRGGRERTRDQAGATKAAAAALEVCLGGADGLDDAGKERVRVVAEATISPV
;
A
#
# COMPACT_ATOMS: atom_id res chain seq x y z
N MET A 1 19.55 37.26 -37.43
CA MET A 1 19.63 35.82 -37.78
C MET A 1 20.69 35.17 -36.91
N GLY A 2 20.38 34.03 -36.26
CA GLY A 2 21.35 33.25 -35.47
C GLY A 2 20.72 32.66 -34.21
N LYS A 3 20.10 31.49 -34.35
CA LYS A 3 19.39 30.73 -33.30
C LYS A 3 20.36 30.28 -32.19
N LEU A 4 20.07 30.62 -30.93
CA LEU A 4 20.58 29.91 -29.77
C LEU A 4 19.50 28.95 -29.27
N ALA A 5 19.50 27.75 -29.84
CA ALA A 5 18.75 26.61 -29.34
C ALA A 5 19.74 25.48 -29.01
N LYS A 6 20.02 25.24 -27.73
CA LYS A 6 20.31 23.90 -27.19
C LYS A 6 20.55 23.93 -25.66
N LYS A 7 19.96 22.91 -25.02
CA LYS A 7 20.10 22.42 -23.63
C LYS A 7 19.03 22.85 -22.63
N VAL A 8 17.87 22.22 -22.74
CA VAL A 8 17.13 21.72 -21.56
C VAL A 8 16.77 20.28 -21.87
N GLN A 9 17.67 19.37 -21.52
CA GLN A 9 17.47 17.92 -21.60
C GLN A 9 17.52 17.44 -20.15
N GLY A 10 16.38 17.01 -19.62
CA GLY A 10 16.29 16.29 -18.34
C GLY A 10 16.23 17.15 -17.07
N ALA A 11 15.30 18.09 -16.96
CA ALA A 11 14.84 18.52 -15.63
C ALA A 11 13.74 17.55 -15.18
N ILE A 12 14.11 16.53 -14.41
CA ILE A 12 13.14 15.80 -13.59
C ILE A 12 12.47 16.85 -12.71
N PRO A 13 11.14 16.91 -12.58
CA PRO A 13 10.50 17.88 -11.71
C PRO A 13 10.92 17.58 -10.26
N VAL A 14 11.87 18.37 -9.73
CA VAL A 14 12.30 18.35 -8.33
C VAL A 14 11.23 19.03 -7.46
N VAL A 15 9.98 18.65 -7.63
CA VAL A 15 8.84 19.14 -6.85
C VAL A 15 8.40 18.06 -5.84
N SER A 16 8.74 16.78 -6.08
CA SER A 16 8.42 15.67 -5.18
C SER A 16 9.26 15.65 -3.89
N LEU A 17 10.49 16.16 -3.92
CA LEU A 17 11.41 16.11 -2.77
C LEU A 17 11.20 17.24 -1.75
N VAL A 18 10.72 18.41 -2.16
CA VAL A 18 10.60 19.57 -1.24
C VAL A 18 9.30 19.51 -0.43
N SER A 19 8.23 18.92 -0.96
CA SER A 19 6.97 18.76 -0.21
C SER A 19 7.07 17.83 1.00
N LYS A 20 8.14 17.03 1.11
CA LYS A 20 8.36 16.02 2.16
C LYS A 20 9.25 16.50 3.32
N LEU A 21 9.88 17.68 3.20
CA LEU A 21 10.87 18.18 4.16
C LEU A 21 10.34 19.23 5.16
N LEU A 22 9.05 19.61 5.10
CA LEU A 22 8.50 20.73 5.88
C LEU A 22 7.43 20.35 6.93
N THR A 23 7.33 19.09 7.35
CA THR A 23 6.49 18.73 8.51
C THR A 23 7.21 17.74 9.43
N PRO A 24 7.84 18.21 10.52
CA PRO A 24 8.41 17.35 11.56
C PRO A 24 7.36 16.67 12.46
N GLU A 25 6.07 16.98 12.27
CA GLU A 25 4.95 16.28 12.89
C GLU A 25 3.95 15.98 11.78
N GLY A 26 3.46 14.74 11.70
CA GLY A 26 2.52 14.25 10.68
C GLY A 26 1.29 15.13 10.54
N GLY A 27 1.44 16.19 9.74
CA GLY A 27 0.44 17.21 9.54
C GLY A 27 -0.72 16.69 8.71
N ILE A 28 -1.91 17.07 9.13
CA ILE A 28 -3.16 17.04 8.37
C ILE A 28 -2.87 17.56 6.94
N GLY A 29 -2.66 16.66 5.98
CA GLY A 29 -2.28 17.06 4.62
C GLY A 29 -1.39 16.10 3.81
N VAL A 30 -0.86 15.02 4.37
CA VAL A 30 -0.23 13.96 3.54
C VAL A 30 -1.34 13.11 2.91
N GLU A 31 -1.93 13.58 1.81
CA GLU A 31 -3.17 12.98 1.25
C GLU A 31 -3.00 11.55 0.71
N THR A 32 -1.77 11.13 0.41
CA THR A 32 -1.44 9.77 -0.09
C THR A 32 -0.04 9.37 0.33
N LEU A 33 0.13 8.13 0.78
CA LEU A 33 1.44 7.54 1.04
C LEU A 33 1.92 6.73 -0.17
N SER A 34 3.15 6.93 -0.63
CA SER A 34 3.72 6.04 -1.65
C SER A 34 3.97 4.66 -1.05
N TYR A 35 3.95 3.62 -1.89
CA TYR A 35 4.18 2.25 -1.45
C TYR A 35 5.53 2.07 -0.73
N ASN A 36 6.59 2.76 -1.20
CA ASN A 36 7.91 2.70 -0.56
C ASN A 36 7.93 3.36 0.82
N GLU A 37 7.23 4.48 0.99
CA GLU A 37 7.10 5.14 2.30
C GLU A 37 6.28 4.29 3.26
N TYR A 38 5.18 3.72 2.78
CA TYR A 38 4.36 2.77 3.53
C TYR A 38 5.18 1.59 4.02
N CYS A 39 5.94 0.94 3.13
CA CYS A 39 6.79 -0.17 3.52
C CYS A 39 7.83 0.24 4.55
N ARG A 40 8.50 1.38 4.38
CA ARG A 40 9.49 1.85 5.35
C ARG A 40 8.86 2.00 6.74
N ILE A 41 7.77 2.75 6.84
CA ILE A 41 7.06 2.98 8.10
C ILE A 41 6.63 1.67 8.74
N LYS A 42 6.00 0.77 7.96
CA LYS A 42 5.47 -0.48 8.47
C LYS A 42 6.56 -1.53 8.73
N LEU A 43 7.75 -1.45 8.14
CA LEU A 43 8.86 -2.33 8.49
C LEU A 43 9.65 -1.80 9.69
N ASP A 44 9.81 -0.48 9.80
CA ASP A 44 10.44 0.17 10.96
C ASP A 44 9.64 -0.12 12.24
N ALA A 45 8.30 -0.15 12.15
CA ALA A 45 7.40 -0.50 13.26
C ALA A 45 7.37 -2.01 13.61
N ALA A 46 7.98 -2.87 12.79
CA ALA A 46 7.91 -4.32 12.97
C ALA A 46 8.88 -4.84 14.05
N GLY A 47 10.05 -4.20 14.20
CA GLY A 47 11.16 -4.72 15.01
C GLY A 47 10.79 -5.04 16.47
N GLY A 48 10.91 -6.31 16.87
CA GLY A 48 10.66 -6.76 18.24
C GLY A 48 9.20 -6.71 18.69
N THR A 49 8.26 -6.68 17.74
CA THR A 49 6.82 -6.61 18.01
C THR A 49 6.10 -7.87 17.57
N ALA A 50 4.93 -8.15 18.14
CA ALA A 50 4.04 -9.23 17.71
C ALA A 50 3.64 -9.10 16.22
N TYR A 51 3.55 -7.87 15.71
CA TYR A 51 3.31 -7.62 14.29
C TYR A 51 4.50 -8.05 13.42
N GLY A 52 5.73 -7.74 13.82
CA GLY A 52 6.91 -8.18 13.09
C GLY A 52 7.09 -9.70 13.09
N GLU A 53 6.84 -10.34 14.23
CA GLU A 53 6.81 -11.80 14.36
C GLU A 53 5.75 -12.42 13.44
N ALA A 54 4.51 -11.94 13.51
CA ALA A 54 3.43 -12.40 12.65
C ALA A 54 3.74 -12.20 11.16
N LEU A 55 4.26 -11.03 10.77
CA LEU A 55 4.65 -10.75 9.40
C LEU A 55 5.74 -11.72 8.92
N SER A 56 6.77 -11.95 9.73
CA SER A 56 7.85 -12.89 9.40
C SER A 56 7.33 -14.31 9.19
N GLU A 57 6.50 -14.80 10.11
CA GLU A 57 5.95 -16.16 10.04
C GLU A 57 5.03 -16.35 8.83
N LEU A 58 4.24 -15.33 8.45
CA LEU A 58 3.45 -15.37 7.21
C LEU A 58 4.32 -15.37 5.95
N CYS A 59 5.41 -14.61 5.95
CA CYS A 59 6.39 -14.61 4.85
C CYS A 59 7.00 -16.00 4.67
N ASP A 60 7.41 -16.63 5.78
CA ASP A 60 8.02 -17.96 5.77
C ASP A 60 7.05 -19.06 5.33
N ALA A 61 5.79 -18.99 5.77
CA ALA A 61 4.74 -19.94 5.37
C ALA A 61 4.39 -19.78 3.88
N GLY A 62 4.18 -18.55 3.43
CA GLY A 62 3.78 -18.24 2.06
C GLY A 62 4.93 -18.22 1.04
N LYS A 63 6.19 -18.32 1.49
CA LYS A 63 7.40 -18.08 0.68
C LYS A 63 7.30 -16.74 -0.06
N LYS A 64 6.94 -15.70 0.67
CA LYS A 64 6.75 -14.33 0.16
C LYS A 64 7.73 -13.38 0.85
N GLU A 65 8.16 -12.37 0.11
CA GLU A 65 8.87 -11.23 0.71
C GLU A 65 7.88 -10.35 1.49
N PRO A 66 8.27 -9.73 2.63
CA PRO A 66 7.39 -8.86 3.42
C PRO A 66 6.72 -7.77 2.60
N ARG A 67 7.46 -7.17 1.67
CA ARG A 67 6.98 -6.15 0.73
C ARG A 67 5.77 -6.65 -0.08
N THR A 68 5.77 -7.92 -0.50
CA THR A 68 4.64 -8.51 -1.24
C THR A 68 3.34 -8.45 -0.44
N LEU A 69 3.40 -8.78 0.86
CA LEU A 69 2.23 -8.72 1.74
C LEU A 69 1.83 -7.27 2.04
N LEU A 70 2.82 -6.40 2.26
CA LEU A 70 2.58 -4.97 2.48
C LEU A 70 2.00 -4.23 1.26
N LEU A 71 2.23 -4.73 0.04
CA LEU A 71 1.59 -4.18 -1.16
C LEU A 71 0.07 -4.30 -1.07
N LEU A 72 -0.44 -5.45 -0.61
CA LEU A 72 -1.87 -5.69 -0.47
C LEU A 72 -2.49 -4.79 0.59
N THR A 73 -1.85 -4.66 1.74
CA THR A 73 -2.35 -3.82 2.83
C THR A 73 -2.24 -2.34 2.49
N TRP A 74 -1.21 -1.93 1.73
CA TRP A 74 -1.10 -0.57 1.18
C TRP A 74 -2.20 -0.26 0.17
N MET A 75 -2.50 -1.18 -0.76
CA MET A 75 -3.58 -0.99 -1.73
C MET A 75 -4.93 -0.83 -1.03
N VAL A 76 -5.17 -1.58 0.05
CA VAL A 76 -6.39 -1.42 0.86
C VAL A 76 -6.38 -0.09 1.61
N TYR A 77 -5.28 0.24 2.30
CA TYR A 77 -5.13 1.48 3.06
C TYR A 77 -5.25 2.74 2.21
N GLU A 78 -4.58 2.80 1.06
CA GLU A 78 -4.63 3.93 0.14
C GLU A 78 -5.86 3.93 -0.77
N GLY A 79 -6.55 2.79 -0.89
CA GLY A 79 -7.77 2.66 -1.66
C GLY A 79 -9.03 2.97 -0.84
N ASP A 80 -8.99 2.85 0.48
CA ASP A 80 -10.15 3.00 1.35
C ASP A 80 -10.87 4.35 1.16
N GLY A 81 -12.17 4.32 0.86
CA GLY A 81 -12.95 5.52 0.53
C GLY A 81 -12.74 6.09 -0.87
N LEU A 82 -11.88 5.50 -1.71
CA LEU A 82 -11.60 5.95 -3.08
C LEU A 82 -11.86 4.88 -4.14
N LEU A 83 -11.45 3.64 -3.87
CA LEU A 83 -11.42 2.53 -4.82
C LEU A 83 -12.14 1.30 -4.26
N PRO A 84 -12.74 0.47 -5.13
CA PRO A 84 -13.28 -0.81 -4.70
C PRO A 84 -12.15 -1.76 -4.26
N VAL A 85 -12.42 -2.55 -3.23
CA VAL A 85 -11.49 -3.57 -2.69
C VAL A 85 -11.09 -4.62 -3.73
N ASP A 86 -11.90 -4.81 -4.77
CA ASP A 86 -11.65 -5.74 -5.87
C ASP A 86 -10.29 -5.55 -6.54
N GLN A 87 -9.73 -4.33 -6.53
CA GLN A 87 -8.38 -4.10 -7.05
C GLN A 87 -7.32 -4.83 -6.21
N ALA A 88 -7.37 -4.69 -4.88
CA ALA A 88 -6.48 -5.39 -3.96
C ALA A 88 -6.70 -6.91 -4.00
N MET A 89 -7.96 -7.36 -4.07
CA MET A 89 -8.28 -8.79 -4.18
C MET A 89 -7.77 -9.40 -5.49
N SER A 90 -7.85 -8.64 -6.60
CA SER A 90 -7.34 -9.06 -7.89
C SER A 90 -5.81 -9.15 -7.88
N ALA A 91 -5.13 -8.19 -7.25
CA ALA A 91 -3.69 -8.24 -7.04
C ALA A 91 -3.29 -9.44 -6.16
N ALA A 92 -4.02 -9.70 -5.06
CA ALA A 92 -3.78 -10.84 -4.18
C ALA A 92 -3.82 -12.18 -4.92
N ARG A 93 -4.81 -12.39 -5.80
CA ARG A 93 -4.90 -13.61 -6.62
C ARG A 93 -3.71 -13.79 -7.56
N ARG A 94 -3.19 -12.69 -8.13
CA ARG A 94 -2.01 -12.75 -9.01
C ARG A 94 -0.73 -12.95 -8.21
N LEU A 95 -0.60 -12.26 -7.08
CA LEU A 95 0.53 -12.36 -6.15
C LEU A 95 0.60 -13.70 -5.43
N ALA A 96 -0.50 -14.46 -5.36
CA ALA A 96 -0.49 -15.84 -4.88
C ALA A 96 0.45 -16.72 -5.73
N SER A 97 0.52 -16.48 -7.05
CA SER A 97 1.42 -17.20 -7.96
C SER A 97 2.88 -16.71 -7.88
N THR A 98 3.82 -17.56 -8.29
CA THR A 98 5.25 -17.21 -8.39
C THR A 98 5.53 -16.48 -9.71
N GLY A 99 6.35 -15.41 -9.67
CA GLY A 99 6.77 -14.68 -10.89
C GLY A 99 5.99 -13.39 -11.16
N PHE A 100 5.56 -12.71 -10.12
CA PHE A 100 4.71 -11.54 -10.22
C PHE A 100 5.47 -10.21 -10.29
N ASP A 101 5.03 -9.29 -11.15
CA ASP A 101 5.57 -7.94 -11.29
C ASP A 101 4.85 -6.95 -10.37
N TYR A 102 5.46 -6.70 -9.20
CA TYR A 102 4.94 -5.74 -8.22
C TYR A 102 4.93 -4.31 -8.75
N GLU A 103 5.84 -3.93 -9.66
CA GLU A 103 5.91 -2.57 -10.19
C GLU A 103 4.69 -2.24 -11.03
N TYR A 104 4.22 -3.22 -11.81
CA TYR A 104 3.01 -3.08 -12.60
C TYR A 104 1.76 -2.84 -11.72
N GLU A 105 1.57 -3.56 -10.61
CA GLU A 105 0.42 -3.33 -9.73
C GLU A 105 0.49 -2.00 -9.02
N ILE A 106 1.68 -1.59 -8.57
CA ILE A 106 1.88 -0.28 -7.95
C ILE A 106 1.45 0.80 -8.96
N TYR A 107 2.01 0.78 -10.18
CA TYR A 107 1.69 1.77 -11.21
C TYR A 107 0.19 1.81 -11.52
N LYS A 108 -0.41 0.64 -11.76
CA LYS A 108 -1.84 0.53 -12.09
C LYS A 108 -2.73 1.06 -10.95
N PHE A 109 -2.38 0.74 -9.71
CA PHE A 109 -3.14 1.17 -8.54
C PHE A 109 -3.01 2.68 -8.30
N GLU A 110 -1.79 3.23 -8.37
CA GLU A 110 -1.57 4.67 -8.19
C GLU A 110 -2.33 5.48 -9.24
N GLN A 111 -2.30 5.05 -10.51
CA GLN A 111 -3.06 5.70 -11.57
C GLN A 111 -4.57 5.75 -11.23
N ALA A 112 -5.16 4.62 -10.80
CA ALA A 112 -6.57 4.56 -10.44
C ALA A 112 -6.89 5.41 -9.19
N ARG A 113 -6.03 5.36 -8.17
CA ARG A 113 -6.17 6.11 -6.91
C ARG A 113 -6.13 7.61 -7.18
N ASP A 114 -5.13 8.07 -7.94
CA ASP A 114 -4.91 9.49 -8.20
C ASP A 114 -6.05 10.08 -9.06
N GLU A 115 -6.57 9.29 -10.01
CA GLU A 115 -7.76 9.68 -10.77
C GLU A 115 -9.00 9.80 -9.89
N ALA A 116 -9.23 8.82 -9.00
CA ALA A 116 -10.35 8.83 -8.05
C ALA A 116 -10.25 10.02 -7.08
N LEU A 117 -9.07 10.28 -6.55
CA LEU A 117 -8.77 11.40 -5.68
C LEU A 117 -9.00 12.74 -6.40
N GLY A 118 -8.56 12.87 -7.64
CA GLY A 118 -8.81 14.05 -8.47
C GLY A 118 -10.29 14.29 -8.79
N ARG A 119 -11.09 13.22 -8.96
CA ARG A 119 -12.55 13.33 -9.09
C ARG A 119 -13.21 13.78 -7.78
N MET A 120 -12.80 13.18 -6.67
CA MET A 120 -13.32 13.51 -5.33
C MET A 120 -13.05 14.97 -4.96
N ARG A 121 -11.82 15.44 -5.13
CA ARG A 121 -11.43 16.85 -4.86
C ARG A 121 -12.21 17.84 -5.71
N ARG A 122 -12.39 17.55 -7.02
CA ARG A 122 -13.21 18.40 -7.91
C ARG A 122 -14.67 18.47 -7.48
N GLY A 123 -15.17 17.42 -6.83
CA GLY A 123 -16.50 17.37 -6.24
C GLY A 123 -16.62 18.05 -4.87
N GLY A 124 -15.53 18.63 -4.32
CA GLY A 124 -15.53 19.26 -2.99
C GLY A 124 -15.81 18.29 -1.84
N ARG A 125 -15.54 16.98 -2.05
CA ARG A 125 -15.76 15.94 -1.04
C ARG A 125 -14.45 15.59 -0.35
N GLU A 126 -14.54 15.23 0.92
CA GLU A 126 -13.42 14.66 1.67
C GLU A 126 -13.45 13.13 1.60
N ARG A 127 -12.26 12.53 1.76
CA ARG A 127 -12.09 11.08 1.77
C ARG A 127 -12.58 10.52 3.10
N THR A 128 -13.62 9.69 3.07
CA THR A 128 -14.09 8.96 4.26
C THR A 128 -13.42 7.60 4.31
N ARG A 129 -12.74 7.30 5.42
CA ARG A 129 -12.08 6.01 5.66
C ARG A 129 -12.88 5.17 6.65
N ASP A 130 -12.98 3.88 6.41
CA ASP A 130 -13.54 2.89 7.33
C ASP A 130 -12.44 1.94 7.76
N GLN A 131 -11.81 2.24 8.90
CA GLN A 131 -10.69 1.45 9.41
C GLN A 131 -11.09 -0.01 9.65
N ALA A 132 -12.28 -0.26 10.20
CA ALA A 132 -12.72 -1.63 10.50
C ALA A 132 -13.01 -2.42 9.21
N GLY A 133 -13.63 -1.78 8.23
CA GLY A 133 -13.82 -2.34 6.89
C GLY A 133 -12.50 -2.61 6.17
N ALA A 134 -11.58 -1.65 6.22
CA ALA A 134 -10.25 -1.76 5.62
C ALA A 134 -9.41 -2.88 6.28
N THR A 135 -9.45 -3.04 7.61
CA THR A 135 -8.77 -4.15 8.30
C THR A 135 -9.29 -5.50 7.83
N LYS A 136 -10.62 -5.67 7.71
CA LYS A 136 -11.22 -6.91 7.20
C LYS A 136 -10.83 -7.17 5.74
N ALA A 137 -10.84 -6.13 4.91
CA ALA A 137 -10.43 -6.21 3.52
C ALA A 137 -8.95 -6.60 3.36
N ALA A 138 -8.07 -6.02 4.17
CA ALA A 138 -6.65 -6.35 4.19
C ALA A 138 -6.41 -7.80 4.61
N ALA A 139 -7.08 -8.26 5.67
CA ALA A 139 -7.01 -9.66 6.10
C ALA A 139 -7.44 -10.61 4.96
N ALA A 140 -8.59 -10.34 4.32
CA ALA A 140 -9.08 -11.15 3.21
C ALA A 140 -8.11 -11.18 2.02
N ALA A 141 -7.48 -10.04 1.68
CA ALA A 141 -6.49 -9.99 0.61
C ALA A 141 -5.23 -10.82 0.96
N LEU A 142 -4.75 -10.73 2.20
CA LEU A 142 -3.62 -11.52 2.68
C LEU A 142 -3.94 -13.02 2.65
N GLU A 143 -5.10 -13.44 3.16
CA GLU A 143 -5.53 -14.84 3.11
C GLU A 143 -5.53 -15.37 1.68
N VAL A 144 -6.13 -14.63 0.73
CA VAL A 144 -6.14 -15.02 -0.69
C VAL A 144 -4.72 -15.17 -1.24
N CYS A 145 -3.82 -14.25 -0.91
CA CYS A 145 -2.43 -14.30 -1.38
C CYS A 145 -1.66 -15.51 -0.79
N LEU A 146 -2.04 -15.97 0.39
CA LEU A 146 -1.37 -17.04 1.14
C LEU A 146 -2.00 -18.42 0.94
N GLY A 147 -2.92 -18.57 -0.03
CA GLY A 147 -3.55 -19.85 -0.37
C GLY A 147 -5.04 -19.95 -0.07
N GLY A 148 -5.68 -18.85 0.33
CA GLY A 148 -7.10 -18.77 0.69
C GLY A 148 -7.37 -19.24 2.12
N ALA A 149 -8.65 -19.24 2.51
CA ALA A 149 -9.10 -19.58 3.87
C ALA A 149 -8.75 -21.02 4.30
N ASP A 150 -8.55 -21.92 3.35
CA ASP A 150 -8.16 -23.32 3.56
C ASP A 150 -6.63 -23.51 3.57
N GLY A 151 -5.87 -22.51 3.14
CA GLY A 151 -4.40 -22.53 3.10
C GLY A 151 -3.72 -22.17 4.42
N LEU A 152 -4.49 -21.70 5.41
CA LEU A 152 -4.00 -21.25 6.70
C LEU A 152 -4.72 -21.97 7.85
N ASP A 153 -3.94 -22.41 8.84
CA ASP A 153 -4.46 -22.86 10.13
C ASP A 153 -4.95 -21.68 10.98
N ASP A 154 -5.54 -21.96 12.14
CA ASP A 154 -6.09 -20.93 13.04
C ASP A 154 -5.01 -19.95 13.50
N ALA A 155 -3.79 -20.44 13.73
CA ALA A 155 -2.64 -19.60 14.08
C ALA A 155 -2.24 -18.68 12.92
N GLY A 156 -2.25 -19.18 11.68
CA GLY A 156 -2.03 -18.39 10.47
C GLY A 156 -3.07 -17.30 10.29
N LYS A 157 -4.36 -17.61 10.52
CA LYS A 157 -5.45 -16.63 10.47
C LYS A 157 -5.29 -15.54 11.53
N GLU A 158 -4.88 -15.90 12.74
CA GLU A 158 -4.61 -14.92 13.79
C GLU A 158 -3.42 -14.01 13.42
N ARG A 159 -2.33 -14.55 12.87
CA ARG A 159 -1.22 -13.74 12.36
C ARG A 159 -1.65 -12.78 11.25
N VAL A 160 -2.50 -13.24 10.32
CA VAL A 160 -3.06 -12.38 9.27
C VAL A 160 -3.84 -11.23 9.89
N ARG A 161 -4.65 -11.50 10.92
CA ARG A 161 -5.40 -10.48 11.64
C ARG A 161 -4.47 -9.46 12.29
N VAL A 162 -3.44 -9.92 13.02
CA VAL A 162 -2.44 -9.04 13.66
C VAL A 162 -1.76 -8.13 12.61
N VAL A 163 -1.34 -8.71 11.47
CA VAL A 163 -0.73 -7.93 10.38
C VAL A 163 -1.72 -6.93 9.80
N ALA A 164 -2.96 -7.32 9.51
CA ALA A 164 -3.98 -6.42 8.96
C ALA A 164 -4.30 -5.26 9.91
N GLU A 165 -4.44 -5.52 11.21
CA GLU A 165 -4.70 -4.49 12.23
C GLU A 165 -3.54 -3.48 12.32
N ALA A 166 -2.29 -3.96 12.40
CA ALA A 166 -1.11 -3.10 12.48
C ALA A 166 -0.88 -2.26 11.21
N THR A 167 -1.16 -2.83 10.04
CA THR A 167 -0.87 -2.23 8.74
C THR A 167 -1.95 -1.25 8.27
N ILE A 168 -3.20 -1.43 8.69
CA ILE A 168 -4.31 -0.49 8.40
C ILE A 168 -4.41 0.64 9.42
N SER A 169 -3.85 0.45 10.63
CA SER A 169 -3.80 1.52 11.61
C SER A 169 -3.08 2.76 11.06
N PRO A 170 -3.62 3.97 11.29
CA PRO A 170 -3.01 5.22 10.84
C PRO A 170 -1.59 5.33 11.39
N VAL A 171 -0.73 5.98 10.60
CA VAL A 171 0.68 6.27 10.94
C VAL A 171 0.74 7.33 12.03
#